data_AF-A0A431VHI7-F1
#
_entry.id   AF-A0A431VHI7-F1
#
_cell.length_a   1.000
_cell.length_b   1.000
_cell.length_c   1.000
_cell.angle_alpha   90.00
_cell.angle_beta   90.00
_cell.angle_gamma   90.00
#
_symmetry.space_group_name_H-M   'P 1'
#
loop_
_entity.id
_entity.type
_entity.pdbx_description
1 polymer ?
#
loop_
_entity_poly.entity_id
_entity_poly.type
_entity_poly.pdbx_seq_one_letter_code
_entity_poly.pdbx_strand_id
1 'polypeptide(L)'
;MTQVEQAKPKPYARMKDSGVPWLGEVPEHWEVKRGKNILKVIDVRSQQGTEELLTVSSERGVIPRSSTKVTMFQAESYAGHKLCWPDDLVINSLWAWSRGLGVAKHHGIK
;
A
#
# COMPACT_ATOMS: atom_id res chain seq x y z
N MET A 1 -1.39 -8.91 -33.73
CA MET A 1 -0.99 -8.87 -32.31
C MET A 1 0.28 -8.04 -32.24
N THR A 2 0.19 -6.78 -31.84
CA THR A 2 1.35 -5.89 -31.80
C THR A 2 2.12 -6.16 -30.51
N GLN A 3 3.33 -6.73 -30.64
CA GLN A 3 4.25 -6.83 -29.50
C GLN A 3 4.58 -5.41 -29.05
N VAL A 4 4.15 -5.02 -27.85
CA VAL A 4 4.61 -3.79 -27.22
C VAL A 4 6.03 -4.06 -26.74
N GLU A 5 7.02 -3.58 -27.50
CA GLU A 5 8.43 -3.59 -27.08
C GLU A 5 8.55 -2.71 -25.83
N GLN A 6 8.78 -3.33 -24.67
CA GLN A 6 8.98 -2.59 -23.43
C GLN A 6 10.34 -1.88 -23.50
N ALA A 7 10.32 -0.58 -23.74
CA ALA A 7 11.52 0.24 -23.71
C ALA A 7 12.18 0.14 -22.32
N LYS A 8 13.42 -0.36 -22.28
CA LYS A 8 14.22 -0.36 -21.05
C LYS A 8 14.48 1.08 -20.61
N PRO A 9 14.15 1.48 -19.38
CA PRO A 9 14.43 2.82 -18.89
C PRO A 9 15.94 3.05 -18.90
N LYS A 10 16.37 4.23 -19.39
CA LYS A 10 17.78 4.61 -19.34
C LYS A 10 18.17 4.90 -17.89
N PRO A 11 19.35 4.43 -17.43
CA PRO A 11 19.85 4.81 -16.11
C PRO A 11 20.07 6.32 -16.04
N TYR A 12 19.94 6.88 -14.84
CA TYR A 12 20.25 8.28 -14.60
C TYR A 12 21.73 8.55 -14.87
N ALA A 13 22.06 9.77 -15.31
CA ALA A 13 23.42 10.12 -15.71
C ALA A 13 24.46 9.97 -14.59
N ARG A 14 24.05 10.12 -13.33
CA ARG A 14 24.90 9.95 -12.15
C ARG A 14 24.19 9.14 -11.07
N MET A 15 24.92 8.19 -10.51
CA MET A 15 24.48 7.26 -9.47
C MET A 15 25.39 7.41 -8.25
N LYS A 16 24.91 7.02 -7.07
CA LYS A 16 25.69 6.96 -5.83
C LYS A 16 25.33 5.71 -5.05
N ASP A 17 26.24 5.23 -4.21
CA ASP A 17 25.92 4.18 -3.24
C ASP A 17 24.82 4.67 -2.27
N SER A 18 23.80 3.85 -2.04
CA SER A 18 22.69 4.21 -1.16
C SER A 18 23.01 4.12 0.33
N GLY A 19 24.12 3.46 0.70
CA GLY A 19 24.42 3.07 2.08
C GLY A 19 23.53 1.95 2.62
N VAL A 20 22.68 1.34 1.78
CA VAL A 20 21.75 0.26 2.16
C VAL A 20 22.13 -1.04 1.43
N PRO A 21 22.62 -2.08 2.14
CA PRO A 21 23.25 -3.25 1.52
C PRO A 21 22.42 -3.99 0.46
N TRP A 22 21.09 -4.02 0.63
CA TRP A 22 20.19 -4.73 -0.29
C TRP A 22 19.68 -3.87 -1.45
N LEU A 23 19.92 -2.55 -1.43
CA LEU A 23 19.40 -1.61 -2.42
C LEU A 23 20.43 -1.27 -3.51
N GLY A 24 21.73 -1.23 -3.17
CA GLY A 24 22.80 -0.91 -4.12
C GLY A 24 22.88 0.59 -4.46
N GLU A 25 23.08 0.92 -5.72
CA GLU A 25 23.20 2.31 -6.19
C GLU A 25 21.83 2.96 -6.46
N VAL A 26 21.73 4.26 -6.18
CA VAL A 26 20.55 5.09 -6.43
C VAL A 26 20.95 6.35 -7.20
N PRO A 27 20.01 7.06 -7.84
CA PRO A 27 20.31 8.33 -8.51
C PRO A 27 20.95 9.33 -7.55
N GLU A 28 21.98 10.03 -8.00
CA GLU A 28 22.80 10.87 -7.12
C GLU A 28 21.98 11.95 -6.39
N HIS A 29 20.94 12.47 -7.05
CA HIS A 29 20.05 13.51 -6.51
C HIS A 29 18.99 12.98 -5.52
N TRP A 30 18.86 11.66 -5.32
CA TRP A 30 17.90 11.10 -4.38
C TRP A 30 18.39 11.24 -2.95
N GLU A 31 17.45 11.49 -2.04
CA GLU A 31 17.70 11.44 -0.61
C GLU A 31 17.18 10.12 -0.03
N VAL A 32 18.03 9.38 0.67
CA VAL A 32 17.65 8.10 1.29
C VAL A 32 17.18 8.37 2.73
N LYS A 33 15.90 8.15 2.98
CA LYS A 33 15.25 8.37 4.28
C LYS A 33 14.53 7.13 4.78
N ARG A 34 14.47 6.95 6.10
CA ARG A 34 13.62 5.91 6.72
C ARG A 34 12.16 6.28 6.53
N GLY A 35 11.33 5.33 6.07
CA GLY A 35 9.89 5.55 5.85
C GLY A 35 9.15 6.09 7.08
N LYS A 36 9.55 5.70 8.30
CA LYS A 36 8.98 6.21 9.56
C LYS A 36 9.11 7.73 9.75
N ASN A 37 10.04 8.37 9.03
CA ASN A 37 10.24 9.81 9.07
C ASN A 37 9.36 10.56 8.05
N ILE A 38 8.70 9.83 7.15
CA ILE A 38 7.88 10.37 6.05
C ILE A 38 6.41 10.04 6.27
N LEU A 39 6.12 8.83 6.75
CA LEU A 39 4.78 8.32 6.97
C LEU A 39 4.34 8.53 8.42
N LYS A 40 3.07 8.91 8.60
CA LYS A 40 2.40 8.97 9.91
C LYS A 40 1.37 7.85 10.00
N VAL A 41 1.36 7.15 11.13
CA VAL A 41 0.32 6.15 11.40
C VAL A 41 -1.00 6.87 11.69
N ILE A 42 -2.04 6.47 10.97
CA ILE A 42 -3.42 6.83 11.30
C ILE A 42 -3.93 5.80 12.30
N ASP A 43 -4.36 6.28 13.46
CA ASP A 43 -4.95 5.46 14.53
C ASP A 43 -6.27 6.08 15.00
N VAL A 44 -7.07 6.51 14.03
CA VAL A 44 -8.47 6.87 14.25
C VAL A 44 -9.29 5.61 14.03
N ARG A 45 -10.19 5.30 14.95
CA ARG A 45 -10.92 4.02 14.97
C ARG A 45 -12.41 4.23 14.91
N SER A 46 -13.07 3.37 14.14
CA SER A 46 -14.53 3.33 14.10
C SER A 46 -15.10 2.94 15.46
N GLN A 47 -16.16 3.62 15.87
CA GLN A 47 -16.87 3.30 17.12
C GLN A 47 -17.86 2.15 16.92
N GLN A 48 -18.50 2.07 15.76
CA GLN A 48 -19.58 1.12 15.49
C GLN A 48 -19.16 -0.03 14.57
N GLY A 49 -18.13 0.18 13.75
CA GLY A 49 -17.67 -0.79 12.74
C GLY A 49 -18.62 -0.95 11.56
N THR A 50 -19.44 0.06 11.27
CA THR A 50 -20.50 0.01 10.25
C THR A 50 -20.07 0.61 8.91
N GLU A 51 -18.88 1.20 8.84
CA GLU A 51 -18.31 1.74 7.61
C GLU A 51 -17.96 0.62 6.61
N GLU A 52 -17.81 0.99 5.34
CA GLU A 52 -17.49 0.04 4.28
C GLU A 52 -16.18 -0.69 4.58
N LEU A 53 -16.22 -2.02 4.53
CA LEU A 53 -15.03 -2.84 4.73
C LEU A 53 -14.15 -2.81 3.49
N LEU A 54 -12.91 -2.37 3.64
CA LEU A 54 -11.93 -2.39 2.56
C LEU A 54 -11.12 -3.68 2.59
N THR A 55 -10.75 -4.16 1.40
CA THR A 55 -9.81 -5.28 1.24
C THR A 55 -8.59 -4.85 0.45
N VAL A 56 -7.44 -5.40 0.80
CA VAL A 56 -6.16 -5.13 0.13
C VAL A 56 -5.76 -6.39 -0.63
N SER A 57 -5.51 -6.25 -1.93
CA SER A 57 -5.02 -7.33 -2.78
C SER A 57 -3.86 -6.87 -3.66
N SER A 58 -2.95 -7.78 -3.99
CA SER A 58 -1.80 -7.51 -4.85
C SER A 58 -2.19 -7.16 -6.29
N GLU A 59 -3.35 -7.63 -6.73
CA GLU A 59 -3.87 -7.42 -8.09
C GLU A 59 -4.66 -6.11 -8.22
N ARG A 60 -5.55 -5.81 -7.26
CA ARG A 60 -6.51 -4.70 -7.36
C ARG A 60 -6.26 -3.55 -6.38
N GLY A 61 -5.26 -3.67 -5.52
CA GLY A 61 -4.97 -2.68 -4.48
C GLY A 61 -6.05 -2.67 -3.40
N VAL A 62 -6.46 -1.48 -2.98
CA VAL A 62 -7.48 -1.26 -1.95
C VAL A 62 -8.84 -1.05 -2.62
N ILE A 63 -9.76 -1.98 -2.40
CA ILE A 63 -11.11 -1.92 -2.98
C ILE A 63 -12.18 -2.21 -1.91
N PRO A 64 -13.43 -1.74 -2.10
CA PRO A 64 -14.55 -2.16 -1.26
C PRO A 64 -14.70 -3.67 -1.28
N ARG A 65 -14.83 -4.30 -0.12
CA ARG A 65 -14.92 -5.76 -0.02
C ARG A 65 -16.21 -6.26 -0.67
N SER A 66 -17.27 -5.47 -0.64
CA SER A 66 -18.53 -5.72 -1.35
C SER A 66 -18.34 -5.93 -2.87
N SER A 67 -17.30 -5.34 -3.47
CA SER A 67 -17.01 -5.44 -4.91
C SER A 67 -16.26 -6.72 -5.31
N THR A 68 -15.96 -7.60 -4.37
CA THR A 68 -15.17 -8.81 -4.66
C THR A 68 -15.58 -10.01 -3.79
N LYS A 69 -15.47 -11.21 -4.38
CA LYS A 69 -15.54 -12.43 -3.59
C LYS A 69 -14.27 -12.57 -2.77
N VAL A 70 -14.39 -12.53 -1.45
CA VAL A 70 -13.28 -12.73 -0.51
C VAL A 70 -13.57 -13.98 0.30
N THR A 71 -12.61 -14.91 0.35
CA THR A 71 -12.77 -16.21 1.00
C THR A 71 -12.50 -16.19 2.51
N MET A 72 -11.99 -15.08 3.04
CA MET A 72 -11.69 -14.92 4.48
C MET A 72 -12.95 -14.82 5.32
N PHE A 73 -12.93 -15.36 6.53
CA PHE A 73 -14.01 -15.22 7.51
C PHE A 73 -14.32 -13.75 7.83
N GLN A 74 -15.58 -13.47 8.11
CA GLN A 74 -16.02 -12.17 8.63
C GLN A 74 -15.87 -12.14 10.15
N ALA A 75 -15.52 -10.98 10.68
CA ALA A 75 -15.52 -10.77 12.12
C ALA A 75 -16.97 -10.61 12.60
N GLU A 76 -17.21 -10.93 13.87
CA GLU A 76 -18.51 -10.68 14.51
C GLU A 76 -18.82 -9.17 14.61
N SER A 77 -17.77 -8.36 14.79
CA SER A 77 -17.85 -6.90 14.81
C SER A 77 -16.58 -6.29 14.23
N TYR A 78 -16.72 -5.11 13.64
CA TYR A 78 -15.60 -4.29 13.18
C TYR A 78 -15.40 -3.03 14.02
N ALA A 79 -16.09 -2.88 15.16
CA ALA A 79 -15.85 -1.78 16.09
C ALA A 79 -14.38 -1.79 16.54
N GLY A 80 -13.74 -0.61 16.56
CA GLY A 80 -12.32 -0.47 16.88
C GLY A 80 -11.37 -0.69 15.70
N HIS A 81 -11.86 -1.07 14.51
CA HIS A 81 -11.04 -1.08 13.30
C HIS A 81 -10.61 0.33 12.92
N LYS A 82 -9.45 0.44 12.25
CA LYS A 82 -8.92 1.74 11.83
C LYS A 82 -9.72 2.28 10.66
N LEU A 83 -10.02 3.56 10.74
CA LEU A 83 -10.58 4.32 9.63
C LEU A 83 -9.49 4.62 8.60
N CYS A 84 -9.92 4.65 7.35
CA CYS A 84 -9.12 4.93 6.19
C CYS A 84 -9.86 5.94 5.31
N TRP A 85 -9.15 6.91 4.77
CA TRP A 85 -9.64 7.90 3.83
C TRP A 85 -8.98 7.73 2.47
N PRO A 86 -9.58 8.30 1.39
CA PRO A 86 -8.88 8.42 0.11
C PRO A 86 -7.48 9.01 0.29
N ASP A 87 -6.53 8.51 -0.51
CA ASP A 87 -5.11 8.85 -0.51
C ASP A 87 -4.27 8.28 0.66
N ASP A 88 -4.90 7.56 1.61
CA ASP A 88 -4.15 6.84 2.64
C ASP A 88 -3.42 5.62 2.07
N LEU A 89 -2.16 5.43 2.47
CA LEU A 89 -1.42 4.19 2.23
C LEU A 89 -1.88 3.11 3.21
N VAL A 90 -2.58 2.11 2.68
CA VAL A 90 -3.07 0.97 3.43
C VAL A 90 -2.11 -0.20 3.27
N ILE A 91 -1.70 -0.79 4.39
CA ILE A 91 -0.75 -1.91 4.42
C ILE A 91 -1.37 -3.07 5.20
N ASN A 92 -1.45 -4.23 4.57
CA ASN A 92 -1.72 -5.48 5.26
C ASN A 92 -0.40 -6.01 5.83
N SER A 93 -0.22 -5.91 7.15
CA SER A 93 1.02 -6.31 7.83
C SER A 93 1.41 -7.78 7.62
N LEU A 94 0.45 -8.69 7.36
CA LEU A 94 0.73 -10.11 7.14
C LEU A 94 1.26 -10.39 5.73
N TRP A 95 0.87 -9.57 4.75
CA TRP A 95 1.13 -9.81 3.33
C TRP A 95 1.84 -8.64 2.64
N ALA A 96 2.39 -7.69 3.40
CA ALA A 96 3.07 -6.52 2.85
C ALA A 96 4.21 -6.89 1.89
N TRP A 97 4.95 -7.96 2.21
CA TRP A 97 6.02 -8.51 1.36
C TRP A 97 5.51 -9.03 0.01
N SER A 98 4.25 -9.48 -0.06
CA SER A 98 3.60 -10.00 -1.28
C SER A 98 2.67 -8.95 -1.90
N ARG A 99 3.12 -7.68 -1.89
CA ARG A 99 2.36 -6.54 -2.45
C ARG A 99 1.00 -6.33 -1.79
N GLY A 100 0.83 -6.75 -0.54
CA GLY A 100 -0.35 -6.51 0.29
C GLY A 100 -0.41 -5.06 0.79
N LEU A 101 -0.30 -4.08 -0.11
CA LEU A 101 -0.43 -2.66 0.17
C LEU A 101 -1.07 -1.94 -1.02
N GLY A 102 -1.65 -0.76 -0.77
CA GLY A 102 -2.16 0.11 -1.82
C GLY A 102 -2.67 1.43 -1.28
N VAL A 103 -2.92 2.37 -2.18
CA VAL A 103 -3.52 3.66 -1.83
C VAL A 103 -5.04 3.52 -1.88
N ALA A 104 -5.72 3.96 -0.83
CA ALA A 104 -7.16 3.92 -0.75
C ALA A 104 -7.82 4.92 -1.69
N LYS A 105 -8.92 4.50 -2.31
CA LYS A 105 -9.79 5.36 -3.14
C LYS A 105 -11.12 5.71 -2.46
N HIS A 106 -11.41 5.04 -1.35
CA HIS A 106 -12.69 5.10 -0.66
C HIS A 106 -12.46 5.25 0.83
N HIS A 107 -13.38 5.93 1.49
CA HIS A 107 -13.45 5.92 2.94
C HIS A 107 -13.99 4.57 3.43
N GLY A 108 -13.47 4.07 4.55
CA GLY A 108 -13.93 2.81 5.14
C GLY A 108 -13.06 2.35 6.31
N ILE A 109 -13.18 1.08 6.63
CA ILE A 109 -12.40 0.41 7.69
C ILE A 109 -11.42 -0.61 7.11
N LYS A 110 -10.26 -0.75 7.77
CA LYS A 110 -9.26 -1.76 7.44
C LYS A 110 -8.60 -2.41 8.64
#